data_AF-A0A928ZED4-F1
#
_entry.id   AF-A0A928ZED4-F1
#
_cell.length_a   1.000
_cell.length_b   1.000
_cell.length_c   1.000
_cell.angle_alpha   90.00
_cell.angle_beta   90.00
_cell.angle_gamma   90.00
#
_symmetry.space_group_name_H-M   'P 1'
#
loop_
_entity.id
_entity.type
_entity.pdbx_description
1 polymer ?
#
loop_
_entity_poly.entity_id
_entity_poly.type
_entity_poly.pdbx_seq_one_letter_code
_entity_poly.pdbx_strand_id
1 'polypeptide(L)'
;MFVLEYKIKPVPTQVQAIEEAIRTTQFVRNKVLRFWMDNRGVGKTEMFRHNTKLRAEYSFAKDLNSHACQTAVERVLRAINRFYENCRNNKPGKKGYPRFKHNTRSVEYKVSGWKLSDCRKRITFTDKKGIGTLKLIGSRDIYF
;
A
#
# COMPACT_ATOMS: atom_id res chain seq x y z
N MET A 1 8.50 -19.96 2.41
CA MET A 1 7.27 -19.15 2.34
C MET A 1 6.58 -19.45 1.02
N PHE A 2 5.37 -20.02 1.05
CA PHE A 2 4.59 -20.25 -0.17
C PHE A 2 3.79 -18.99 -0.51
N VAL A 3 3.89 -18.54 -1.76
CA VAL A 3 3.09 -17.43 -2.29
C VAL A 3 2.13 -17.99 -3.31
N LEU A 4 0.85 -17.67 -3.17
CA LEU A 4 -0.16 -17.97 -4.18
C LEU A 4 -0.46 -16.70 -4.97
N GLU A 5 -0.40 -16.81 -6.29
CA GLU A 5 -0.65 -15.71 -7.22
C GLU A 5 -1.84 -16.05 -8.11
N TYR A 6 -2.76 -15.10 -8.23
CA TYR A 6 -3.96 -15.24 -9.05
C TYR A 6 -4.13 -14.00 -9.92
N LYS A 7 -4.59 -14.22 -11.15
CA LYS A 7 -5.10 -13.14 -11.98
C LYS A 7 -6.53 -12.80 -11.55
N ILE A 8 -6.92 -11.55 -11.73
CA ILE A 8 -8.32 -11.12 -11.56
C ILE A 8 -8.92 -10.81 -12.93
N LYS A 9 -10.24 -10.98 -13.07
CA LYS A 9 -10.99 -10.49 -14.23
C LYS A 9 -11.96 -9.39 -13.79
N PRO A 10 -11.48 -8.13 -13.70
CA PRO A 10 -12.31 -6.98 -13.34
C PRO A 10 -13.16 -6.51 -14.53
N VAL A 11 -14.28 -5.86 -14.24
CA VAL A 11 -15.00 -5.02 -15.22
C VAL A 11 -14.41 -3.59 -15.23
N PRO A 12 -14.67 -2.75 -16.26
CA PRO A 12 -14.03 -1.43 -16.39
C PRO A 12 -14.17 -0.53 -15.15
N THR A 13 -15.33 -0.51 -14.49
CA THR A 13 -15.55 0.25 -13.26
C THR A 13 -14.67 -0.22 -12.10
N GLN A 14 -14.46 -1.54 -11.98
CA GLN A 14 -13.56 -2.11 -10.99
C GLN A 14 -12.08 -1.80 -11.30
N VAL A 15 -11.69 -1.75 -12.58
CA VAL A 15 -10.34 -1.33 -12.98
C VAL A 15 -10.09 0.11 -12.51
N GLN A 16 -11.03 1.02 -12.75
CA GLN A 16 -10.94 2.41 -12.29
C GLN A 16 -10.83 2.50 -10.77
N ALA A 17 -11.65 1.74 -10.03
CA ALA A 17 -11.57 1.68 -8.56
C ALA A 17 -10.21 1.18 -8.04
N ILE A 18 -9.64 0.15 -8.68
CA ILE A 18 -8.30 -0.36 -8.35
C ILE A 18 -7.23 0.71 -8.63
N GLU A 19 -7.30 1.37 -9.79
CA GLU A 19 -6.38 2.46 -10.11
C GLU A 19 -6.48 3.61 -9.10
N GLU A 20 -7.68 3.97 -8.67
CA GLU A 20 -7.90 5.01 -7.67
C GLU A 20 -7.31 4.62 -6.30
N ALA A 21 -7.47 3.35 -5.89
CA ALA A 21 -6.85 2.83 -4.68
C ALA A 21 -5.31 2.88 -4.75
N ILE A 22 -4.73 2.56 -5.92
CA ILE A 22 -3.28 2.66 -6.18
C ILE A 22 -2.81 4.12 -6.13
N ARG A 23 -3.55 5.06 -6.75
CA ARG A 23 -3.25 6.50 -6.72
C ARG A 23 -3.34 7.05 -5.29
N THR A 24 -4.34 6.63 -4.52
CA THR A 24 -4.47 6.99 -3.11
C THR A 24 -3.28 6.49 -2.29
N THR A 25 -2.85 5.25 -2.52
CA THR A 25 -1.65 4.68 -1.87
C THR A 25 -0.40 5.48 -2.22
N GLN A 26 -0.24 5.88 -3.49
CA GLN A 26 0.86 6.74 -3.93
C GLN A 26 0.85 8.10 -3.23
N PHE A 27 -0.32 8.72 -3.12
CA PHE A 27 -0.51 10.00 -2.44
C PHE A 27 -0.05 9.90 -0.97
N VAL A 28 -0.60 8.95 -0.21
CA VAL A 28 -0.24 8.75 1.21
C VAL A 28 1.26 8.53 1.36
N ARG A 29 1.83 7.63 0.53
CA ARG A 29 3.26 7.31 0.54
C ARG A 29 4.12 8.54 0.30
N ASN A 30 3.77 9.39 -0.66
CA ASN A 30 4.55 10.58 -0.99
C ASN A 30 4.39 11.69 0.05
N LYS A 31 3.18 11.90 0.59
CA LYS A 31 2.94 12.87 1.67
C LYS A 31 3.71 12.51 2.94
N VAL A 32 3.68 11.23 3.33
CA VAL A 32 4.44 10.73 4.50
C VAL A 32 5.94 10.88 4.27
N LEU A 33 6.43 10.59 3.06
CA LEU A 33 7.84 10.81 2.74
C LEU A 33 8.20 12.31 2.82
N ARG A 34 7.34 13.19 2.30
CA ARG A 34 7.57 14.64 2.37
C ARG A 34 7.61 15.12 3.81
N PHE A 35 6.67 14.66 4.65
CA PHE A 35 6.65 14.95 6.07
C PHE A 35 7.97 14.55 6.77
N TRP A 36 8.52 13.37 6.46
CA TRP A 36 9.82 12.97 6.98
C TRP A 36 10.98 13.84 6.47
N MET A 37 10.95 14.27 5.20
CA MET A 37 11.99 15.14 4.65
C MET A 37 12.00 16.53 5.30
N ASP A 38 10.82 17.07 5.59
CA ASP A 38 10.66 18.43 6.13
C ASP A 38 10.96 18.52 7.63
N ASN A 39 10.94 17.38 8.35
CA ASN A 39 11.02 17.36 9.82
C ASN A 39 12.19 16.46 10.28
N ARG A 40 13.16 17.04 10.98
CA ARG A 40 14.29 16.28 11.56
C ARG A 40 13.81 15.44 12.74
N GLY A 41 14.36 14.24 12.89
CA GLY A 41 14.06 13.35 14.02
C GLY A 41 12.73 12.59 13.93
N VAL A 42 12.00 12.69 12.82
CA VAL A 42 10.73 11.95 12.64
C VAL A 42 10.99 10.45 12.58
N GLY A 43 10.47 9.74 13.59
CA GLY A 43 10.48 8.29 13.67
C GLY A 43 9.19 7.63 13.17
N LYS A 44 9.13 6.31 13.33
CA LYS A 44 7.99 5.46 12.93
C LYS A 44 6.65 5.99 13.46
N THR A 45 6.57 6.26 14.75
CA THR A 45 5.33 6.68 15.43
C THR A 45 4.74 7.95 14.82
N GLU A 46 5.58 8.96 14.58
CA GLU A 46 5.13 10.24 14.00
C GLU A 46 4.64 10.09 12.56
N MET A 47 5.26 9.21 11.77
CA MET A 47 4.78 8.93 10.40
C MET A 47 3.40 8.27 10.39
N PHE A 48 3.15 7.31 11.29
CA PHE A 48 1.83 6.69 11.42
C PHE A 48 0.78 7.70 11.93
N ARG A 49 1.15 8.56 12.88
CA ARG A 49 0.28 9.66 13.34
C ARG A 49 -0.04 10.63 12.21
N HIS A 50 0.95 10.98 11.39
CA HIS A 50 0.74 11.82 10.20
C HIS A 50 -0.20 11.16 9.19
N ASN A 51 -0.07 9.86 8.94
CA ASN A 51 -1.02 9.11 8.10
C ASN A 51 -2.47 9.18 8.64
N THR A 52 -2.66 9.08 9.96
CA THR A 52 -4.00 9.27 10.55
C THR A 52 -4.56 10.67 10.28
N LYS A 53 -3.72 11.72 10.37
CA LYS A 53 -4.12 13.09 10.01
C LYS A 53 -4.49 13.21 8.53
N LEU A 54 -3.68 12.64 7.63
CA LEU A 54 -3.98 12.63 6.18
C LEU A 54 -5.33 11.96 5.89
N ARG A 55 -5.66 10.87 6.57
CA ARG A 55 -6.96 10.21 6.39
C ARG A 55 -8.14 11.01 6.98
N ALA A 56 -7.89 11.86 7.96
CA ALA A 56 -8.90 12.78 8.48
C ALA A 56 -9.12 13.97 7.54
N GLU A 57 -8.05 14.47 6.91
CA GLU A 57 -8.06 15.62 6.00
C GLU A 57 -8.64 15.28 4.62
N TYR A 58 -8.28 14.12 4.06
CA TYR A 58 -8.66 13.75 2.69
C TYR A 58 -9.66 12.59 2.68
N SER A 59 -10.88 12.87 2.22
CA SER A 59 -11.97 11.87 2.12
C SER A 59 -11.55 10.64 1.31
N PHE A 60 -10.92 10.83 0.16
CA PHE A 60 -10.46 9.72 -0.68
C PHE A 60 -9.40 8.83 0.03
N ALA A 61 -8.60 9.38 0.96
CA ALA A 61 -7.65 8.60 1.77
C ALA A 61 -8.34 7.90 2.94
N LYS A 62 -9.44 8.48 3.46
CA LYS A 62 -10.32 7.83 4.43
C LYS A 62 -11.00 6.60 3.85
N ASP A 63 -11.42 6.69 2.58
CA ASP A 63 -12.15 5.64 1.87
C ASP A 63 -11.30 4.39 1.61
N LEU A 64 -9.99 4.57 1.45
CA LEU A 64 -9.05 3.45 1.42
C LEU A 64 -8.93 2.81 2.81
N ASN A 65 -8.84 1.48 2.84
CA ASN A 65 -8.68 0.73 4.09
C ASN A 65 -7.48 1.25 4.92
N SER A 66 -7.66 1.32 6.24
CA SER A 66 -6.64 1.82 7.17
C SER A 66 -5.31 1.07 7.07
N HIS A 67 -5.35 -0.26 6.94
CA HIS A 67 -4.15 -1.09 6.81
C HIS A 67 -3.47 -0.88 5.46
N ALA A 68 -4.21 -0.63 4.38
CA ALA A 68 -3.60 -0.30 3.10
C ALA A 68 -2.82 1.04 3.17
N CYS A 69 -3.37 2.05 3.85
CA CYS A 69 -2.65 3.29 4.12
C CYS A 69 -1.44 3.08 5.04
N GLN A 70 -1.55 2.22 6.05
CA GLN A 70 -0.42 1.84 6.91
C GLN A 70 0.71 1.17 6.10
N THR A 71 0.38 0.28 5.17
CA THR A 71 1.37 -0.33 4.28
C THR A 71 2.11 0.71 3.44
N ALA A 72 1.43 1.79 3.03
CA ALA A 72 2.07 2.91 2.36
C ALA A 72 3.14 3.59 3.24
N VAL A 73 2.87 3.78 4.53
CA VAL A 73 3.83 4.28 5.53
C VAL A 73 5.00 3.32 5.69
N GLU A 74 4.73 2.02 5.80
CA GLU A 74 5.78 1.00 5.94
C GLU A 74 6.72 0.95 4.73
N ARG A 75 6.19 1.19 3.52
CA ARG A 75 7.02 1.32 2.30
C ARG A 75 7.96 2.52 2.39
N VAL A 76 7.55 3.62 3.02
CA VAL A 76 8.43 4.78 3.29
C VAL A 76 9.50 4.41 4.32
N LEU A 77 9.09 3.81 5.44
CA LEU A 77 10.01 3.37 6.50
C LEU A 77 11.07 2.40 5.98
N ARG A 78 10.68 1.42 5.16
CA ARG A 78 11.62 0.49 4.53
C ARG A 78 12.65 1.21 3.65
N ALA A 79 12.22 2.23 2.90
CA ALA A 79 13.14 3.01 2.06
C ALA A 79 14.13 3.83 2.91
N ILE A 80 13.66 4.44 4.00
CA ILE A 80 14.47 5.22 4.93
C ILE A 80 15.47 4.32 5.67
N ASN A 81 15.00 3.20 6.23
CA ASN A 81 15.85 2.24 6.93
C ASN A 81 16.96 1.74 6.01
N ARG A 82 16.61 1.33 4.79
CA ARG A 82 17.60 0.91 3.79
C ARG A 82 18.63 2.00 3.48
N PHE A 83 18.20 3.27 3.40
CA PHE A 83 19.12 4.39 3.18
C PHE A 83 20.12 4.51 4.35
N TYR A 84 19.64 4.53 5.59
CA TYR A 84 20.51 4.64 6.76
C TYR A 84 21.40 3.41 6.96
N GLU A 85 20.89 2.20 6.73
CA GLU A 85 21.69 0.96 6.74
C GLU A 85 22.83 1.03 5.71
N ASN A 86 22.56 1.51 4.49
CA ASN A 86 23.59 1.69 3.47
C ASN A 86 24.63 2.76 3.86
N CYS A 87 24.21 3.81 4.58
CA CYS A 87 25.11 4.81 5.13
C CYS A 87 26.01 4.21 6.22
N ARG A 88 25.43 3.51 7.21
CA ARG A 88 26.18 2.84 8.30
C ARG A 88 27.17 1.82 7.79
N ASN A 89 26.78 1.03 6.78
CA ASN A 89 27.61 0.00 6.19
C ASN A 89 28.61 0.52 5.15
N ASN A 90 28.77 1.85 5.01
CA ASN A 90 29.69 2.49 4.07
C ASN A 90 29.63 1.94 2.63
N LYS A 91 28.46 1.48 2.16
CA LYS A 91 28.32 0.88 0.83
C LYS A 91 28.81 1.81 -0.30
N PRO A 92 29.65 1.34 -1.23
CA PRO A 92 30.14 2.17 -2.32
C PRO A 92 28.99 2.66 -3.23
N GLY A 93 29.13 3.86 -3.79
CA GLY A 93 28.15 4.46 -4.71
C GLY A 93 26.94 5.11 -4.04
N LYS A 94 25.81 5.17 -4.77
CA LYS A 94 24.58 5.87 -4.33
C LYS A 94 23.91 5.10 -3.19
N LYS A 95 23.90 5.68 -1.98
CA LYS A 95 23.24 5.13 -0.78
C LYS A 95 21.73 4.92 -0.94
N GLY A 96 21.11 5.58 -1.91
CA GLY A 96 19.72 5.36 -2.30
C GLY A 96 18.72 6.14 -1.45
N TYR A 97 18.95 7.45 -1.29
CA TYR A 97 18.03 8.35 -0.58
C TYR A 97 16.58 8.18 -1.08
N PRO A 98 15.58 8.11 -0.18
CA PRO A 98 14.18 7.92 -0.58
C PRO A 98 13.71 9.03 -1.52
N ARG A 99 13.05 8.67 -2.61
CA ARG A 99 12.49 9.61 -3.60
C ARG A 99 10.98 9.48 -3.69
N PHE A 100 10.29 10.50 -4.18
CA PHE A 100 8.87 10.42 -4.51
C PHE A 100 8.60 9.38 -5.59
N LYS A 101 7.42 8.76 -5.52
CA LYS A 101 6.94 7.79 -6.51
C LYS A 101 6.03 8.50 -7.50
N HIS A 102 6.36 8.40 -8.78
CA HIS A 102 5.53 8.91 -9.88
C HIS A 102 4.53 7.85 -10.37
N ASN A 103 4.97 6.58 -10.40
CA ASN A 103 4.17 5.45 -10.86
C ASN A 103 4.18 4.32 -9.83
N THR A 104 3.10 4.23 -9.06
CA THR A 104 2.81 3.09 -8.17
C THR A 104 1.94 2.09 -8.94
N ARG A 105 2.22 0.79 -8.77
CA ARG A 105 1.54 -0.28 -9.51
C ARG A 105 0.80 -1.26 -8.60
N SER A 106 0.79 -1.02 -7.29
CA SER A 106 0.16 -1.91 -6.33
C SER A 106 -0.35 -1.20 -5.09
N VAL A 107 -1.46 -1.72 -4.58
CA VAL A 107 -2.00 -1.48 -3.24
C VAL A 107 -1.96 -2.82 -2.50
N GLU A 108 -1.73 -2.81 -1.19
CA GLU A 108 -1.52 -4.02 -0.40
C GLU A 108 -2.34 -3.96 0.88
N TYR A 109 -3.14 -5.01 1.10
CA TYR A 109 -4.05 -5.15 2.22
C TYR A 109 -3.57 -6.29 3.12
N LYS A 110 -2.78 -5.97 4.15
CA LYS A 110 -2.10 -6.99 4.97
C LYS A 110 -3.04 -7.80 5.86
N VAL A 111 -3.89 -7.11 6.61
CA VAL A 111 -4.66 -7.72 7.71
C VAL A 111 -6.16 -7.67 7.44
N SER A 112 -6.66 -6.60 6.84
CA SER A 112 -8.09 -6.39 6.62
C SER A 112 -8.35 -5.63 5.32
N GLY A 113 -9.64 -5.42 5.01
CA GLY A 113 -10.08 -4.74 3.78
C GLY A 113 -10.38 -5.70 2.63
N TRP A 114 -10.28 -7.01 2.87
CA TRP A 114 -10.66 -8.04 1.92
C TRP A 114 -11.24 -9.26 2.64
N LYS A 115 -12.04 -10.05 1.92
CA LYS A 115 -12.56 -11.37 2.33
C LYS A 115 -12.53 -12.32 1.14
N LEU A 116 -12.17 -13.57 1.37
CA LEU A 116 -12.34 -14.62 0.36
C LEU A 116 -13.76 -15.20 0.47
N SER A 117 -14.34 -15.57 -0.67
CA SER A 117 -15.57 -16.37 -0.70
C SER A 117 -15.33 -17.75 -0.10
N ASP A 118 -16.38 -18.44 0.33
CA ASP A 118 -16.30 -19.81 0.88
C ASP A 118 -15.63 -20.79 -0.09
N CYS A 119 -15.97 -20.69 -1.39
CA CYS A 119 -15.35 -21.47 -2.45
C CYS A 119 -13.95 -21.00 -2.85
N ARG A 120 -13.45 -19.93 -2.22
CA ARG A 120 -12.17 -19.22 -2.47
C ARG A 120 -11.87 -18.91 -3.95
N LYS A 121 -12.89 -18.87 -4.82
CA LYS A 121 -12.78 -18.46 -6.23
C LYS A 121 -12.99 -16.96 -6.44
N ARG A 122 -13.38 -16.24 -5.39
CA ARG A 122 -13.62 -14.80 -5.41
C ARG A 122 -12.99 -14.13 -4.20
N ILE A 123 -12.56 -12.89 -4.40
CA ILE A 123 -12.10 -11.99 -3.35
C ILE A 123 -12.98 -10.74 -3.36
N THR A 124 -13.45 -10.34 -2.19
CA THR A 124 -14.26 -9.13 -2.01
C THR A 124 -13.47 -8.11 -1.22
N PHE A 125 -13.24 -6.95 -1.83
CA PHE A 125 -12.66 -5.81 -1.14
C PHE A 125 -13.78 -5.02 -0.45
N THR A 126 -13.58 -4.70 0.83
CA THR A 126 -14.62 -4.15 1.71
C THR A 126 -14.38 -2.69 2.07
N ASP A 127 -13.45 -2.03 1.38
CA ASP A 127 -13.21 -0.61 1.56
C ASP A 127 -14.23 0.23 0.78
N LYS A 128 -14.15 1.55 0.93
CA LYS A 128 -15.08 2.48 0.28
C LYS A 128 -14.60 2.90 -1.12
N LYS A 129 -13.59 2.22 -1.68
CA LYS A 129 -13.10 2.49 -3.04
C LYS A 129 -13.96 1.87 -4.13
N GLY A 130 -14.93 1.03 -3.77
CA GLY A 130 -15.87 0.47 -4.74
C GLY A 130 -15.28 -0.63 -5.63
N ILE A 131 -14.18 -1.27 -5.22
CA ILE A 131 -13.60 -2.41 -5.96
C ILE A 131 -14.58 -3.60 -5.96
N GLY A 132 -15.23 -3.86 -4.82
CA GLY A 132 -16.21 -4.93 -4.67
C GLY A 132 -15.61 -6.33 -4.85
N THR A 133 -16.36 -7.21 -5.50
CA THR A 133 -16.01 -8.64 -5.63
C THR A 133 -15.36 -8.93 -6.99
N LEU A 134 -14.19 -9.56 -6.95
CA LEU A 134 -13.40 -9.95 -8.11
C LEU A 134 -13.31 -11.47 -8.20
N LYS A 135 -13.43 -12.00 -9.42
CA LYS A 135 -13.17 -13.42 -9.70
C LYS A 135 -11.67 -13.66 -9.77
N LEU A 136 -11.19 -14.63 -9.00
CA LEU A 136 -9.82 -15.13 -9.07
C LEU A 136 -9.71 -16.15 -10.20
N ILE A 137 -8.66 -16.02 -11.00
CA ILE A 137 -8.29 -16.91 -12.11
C ILE A 137 -6.91 -17.46 -11.81
N GLY A 138 -6.84 -18.75 -11.54
CA GLY A 138 -5.61 -19.49 -11.33
C GLY A 138 -5.89 -20.98 -11.38
N SER A 139 -4.83 -21.77 -11.48
CA SER A 139 -4.90 -23.24 -11.59
C SER A 139 -4.87 -23.96 -10.24
N ARG A 140 -4.45 -23.27 -9.17
CA ARG A 140 -4.32 -23.85 -7.83
C ARG A 140 -5.58 -23.61 -7.02
N ASP A 141 -6.05 -24.62 -6.30
CA ASP A 141 -7.06 -24.42 -5.27
C ASP A 141 -6.45 -23.70 -4.07
N ILE A 142 -7.19 -22.74 -3.50
CA ILE A 142 -6.81 -22.04 -2.26
C ILE A 142 -7.23 -22.87 -1.03
N TYR A 143 -7.79 -24.06 -1.25
CA TYR A 143 -7.96 -25.06 -0.19
C TYR A 143 -6.59 -25.66 0.11
N PHE A 144 -6.03 -25.26 1.23
CA PHE A 144 -5.10 -26.09 1.98
C PHE A 144 -5.91 -26.85 3.02
#